data_AF-A0A521NDM3-F1
#
_entry.id   AF-A0A521NDM3-F1
#
_cell.length_a   1.000
_cell.length_b   1.000
_cell.length_c   1.000
_cell.angle_alpha   90.00
_cell.angle_beta   90.00
_cell.angle_gamma   90.00
#
_symmetry.space_group_name_H-M   'P 1'
#
loop_
_entity.id
_entity.type
_entity.pdbx_description
1 polymer ?
#
loop_
_entity_poly.entity_id
_entity_poly.type
_entity_poly.pdbx_seq_one_letter_code
_entity_poly.pdbx_strand_id
1 'polypeptide(L)' 'MPSPSSAPSDAPPAIDAAALARCAGLDLSPERLAAVDAVLQAWIPAANALSAQMSDPARQALMPVTAFTHAHELPEEGA' A
#
# COMPACT_ATOMS: atom_id res chain seq x y z
N MET A 1 10.62 29.04 28.92
CA MET A 1 10.00 29.28 27.60
C MET A 1 9.55 27.92 27.07
N PRO A 2 8.26 27.67 26.87
CA PRO A 2 7.83 26.44 26.20
C PRO A 2 8.20 26.53 24.71
N SER A 3 8.87 25.49 24.21
CA SER A 3 9.21 25.33 22.79
C SER A 3 7.92 25.27 21.95
N PRO A 4 7.92 25.79 20.70
CA PRO A 4 6.79 25.60 19.82
C PRO A 4 6.64 24.10 19.53
N SER A 5 5.57 23.50 20.04
CA SER A 5 5.13 22.17 19.62
C SER A 5 4.70 22.31 18.16
N SER A 6 5.56 21.88 17.23
CA SER A 6 5.18 21.71 15.84
C SER A 6 4.05 20.70 15.81
N ALA A 7 2.82 21.17 15.60
CA ALA A 7 1.69 20.30 15.30
C ALA A 7 2.08 19.40 14.12
N PRO A 8 1.75 18.09 14.16
CA PRO A 8 1.95 17.24 13.00
C PRO A 8 1.18 17.85 11.84
N SER A 9 1.88 18.10 10.73
CA SER A 9 1.23 18.53 9.49
C SER A 9 0.29 17.40 9.07
N ASP A 10 -1.00 17.71 8.91
CA ASP A 10 -2.04 16.77 8.46
C ASP A 10 -1.87 16.39 6.97
N ALA A 11 -0.88 16.99 6.31
CA ALA A 11 -0.45 16.60 4.97
C ALA A 11 0.33 15.28 5.05
N PRO A 12 0.00 14.27 4.23
CA PRO A 12 0.79 13.06 4.14
C PRO A 12 2.25 13.43 3.80
N PRO A 13 3.23 12.76 4.40
CA PRO A 13 4.64 13.05 4.14
C PRO A 13 4.91 12.93 2.64
N ALA A 14 5.61 13.92 2.09
CA ALA A 14 6.00 13.90 0.69
C ALA A 14 6.81 12.62 0.41
N ILE A 15 6.48 11.94 -0.67
CA ILE A 15 7.12 10.66 -1.02
C ILE A 15 8.51 10.95 -1.55
N ASP A 16 9.53 10.45 -0.85
CA ASP A 16 10.92 10.52 -1.30
C ASP A 16 11.28 9.23 -2.05
N ALA A 17 11.08 9.24 -3.37
CA ALA A 17 11.43 8.12 -4.24
C ALA A 17 12.93 7.75 -4.18
N ALA A 18 13.81 8.71 -3.91
CA ALA A 18 15.25 8.45 -3.79
C ALA A 18 15.58 7.75 -2.46
N ALA A 19 14.93 8.11 -1.36
CA ALA A 19 15.02 7.34 -0.12
C ALA A 19 14.51 5.91 -0.28
N LEU A 20 13.38 5.73 -0.95
CA LEU A 20 12.83 4.40 -1.24
C LEU A 20 13.78 3.55 -2.09
N ALA A 21 14.38 4.13 -3.13
CA ALA A 21 15.38 3.45 -3.96
C ALA A 21 16.60 3.01 -3.13
N ARG A 22 17.12 3.88 -2.25
CA ARG A 22 18.21 3.53 -1.32
C ARG A 22 17.82 2.40 -0.37
N CYS A 23 16.63 2.46 0.22
CA CYS A 23 16.12 1.39 1.10
C CYS A 23 15.97 0.05 0.38
N ALA A 24 15.61 0.09 -0.92
CA ALA A 24 15.52 -1.09 -1.76
C ALA A 24 16.88 -1.57 -2.31
N GLY A 25 17.97 -0.87 -2.02
CA GLY A 25 19.30 -1.18 -2.57
C GLY A 25 19.38 -1.01 -4.09
N LEU A 26 18.55 -0.14 -4.67
CA LEU A 26 18.48 0.11 -6.09
C LEU A 26 19.26 1.38 -6.45
N ASP A 27 20.22 1.25 -7.36
CA ASP A 27 20.87 2.38 -8.00
C ASP A 27 20.10 2.76 -9.28
N LEU A 28 19.32 3.83 -9.19
CA LEU A 28 18.43 4.27 -10.26
C LEU A 28 18.97 5.56 -10.89
N SER A 29 18.99 5.60 -12.23
CA SER A 29 19.30 6.84 -12.94
C SER A 29 18.29 7.94 -12.61
N PRO A 30 18.65 9.23 -12.78
CA PRO A 30 17.73 10.34 -12.56
C PRO A 30 16.42 10.23 -13.38
N GLU A 31 16.48 9.78 -14.64
CA GLU A 31 15.25 9.62 -15.44
C GLU A 31 14.36 8.50 -14.88
N ARG A 32 14.96 7.41 -14.39
CA ARG A 32 14.24 6.30 -13.77
C ARG A 32 13.60 6.74 -12.45
N LEU A 33 14.32 7.51 -11.63
CA LEU A 33 13.77 8.08 -10.40
C LEU A 33 12.54 8.95 -10.67
N ALA A 34 12.61 9.83 -11.66
CA ALA A 34 11.46 10.68 -12.05
C ALA A 34 10.26 9.85 -12.52
N ALA A 35 10.49 8.79 -13.30
CA ALA A 35 9.41 7.90 -13.75
C ALA A 35 8.77 7.13 -12.57
N VAL A 36 9.58 6.63 -11.64
CA VAL A 36 9.10 5.93 -10.44
C VAL A 36 8.33 6.88 -9.53
N ASP A 37 8.83 8.10 -9.33
CA ASP A 37 8.16 9.11 -8.50
C ASP A 37 6.74 9.39 -9.01
N ALA A 38 6.57 9.63 -10.32
CA ALA A 38 5.25 9.84 -10.91
C ALA A 38 4.29 8.66 -10.68
N VAL A 39 4.79 7.42 -10.77
CA VAL A 39 3.99 6.21 -10.50
C VAL A 39 3.60 6.13 -9.02
N LEU A 40 4.54 6.36 -8.11
CA LEU A 40 4.30 6.29 -6.67
C LEU A 40 3.33 7.36 -6.20
N GLN A 41 3.46 8.58 -6.71
CA GLN A 41 2.53 9.69 -6.41
C GLN A 41 1.10 9.37 -6.86
N ALA A 42 0.94 8.69 -7.99
CA ALA A 42 -0.39 8.27 -8.46
C ALA A 42 -0.95 7.08 -7.67
N TRP A 43 -0.09 6.12 -7.29
CA TRP A 43 -0.54 4.84 -6.74
C TRP A 43 -0.75 4.86 -5.22
N ILE A 44 0.13 5.52 -4.47
CA ILE A 44 0.14 5.45 -3.00
C ILE A 44 -1.15 6.00 -2.36
N PRO A 45 -1.75 7.11 -2.82
CA PRO A 45 -3.02 7.58 -2.27
C PRO A 45 -4.14 6.52 -2.37
N ALA A 46 -4.24 5.84 -3.51
CA ALA A 46 -5.24 4.79 -3.73
C ALA A 46 -4.95 3.54 -2.88
N ALA A 47 -3.68 3.14 -2.78
CA ALA A 47 -3.26 2.02 -1.94
C ALA A 47 -3.57 2.28 -0.45
N ASN A 48 -3.30 3.50 0.04
CA ASN A 48 -3.60 3.89 1.42
C ASN A 48 -5.10 3.94 1.69
N ALA A 49 -5.90 4.47 0.74
CA ALA A 49 -7.35 4.46 0.86
C ALA A 49 -7.91 3.03 0.96
N LEU A 50 -7.40 2.11 0.15
CA LEU A 50 -7.76 0.69 0.25
C LEU A 50 -7.34 0.09 1.59
N SER A 51 -6.10 0.35 2.03
CA SER A 51 -5.59 -0.13 3.31
C SER A 51 -6.45 0.32 4.49
N ALA A 52 -6.86 1.60 4.49
CA ALA A 52 -7.77 2.15 5.51
C ALA A 52 -9.13 1.43 5.51
N GLN A 53 -9.69 1.16 4.33
CA GLN A 53 -10.95 0.42 4.21
C GLN A 53 -10.81 -1.03 4.68
N MET A 54 -9.70 -1.71 4.37
CA MET A 54 -9.47 -3.08 4.80
C MET A 54 -9.19 -3.19 6.31
N SER A 55 -8.59 -2.15 6.89
CA SER A 55 -8.23 -2.11 8.31
C SER A 55 -9.37 -1.65 9.22
N ASP A 56 -10.44 -1.09 8.65
CA ASP A 56 -11.64 -0.64 9.38
C ASP A 56 -12.35 -1.82 10.06
N PRO A 57 -12.43 -1.85 11.41
CA PRO A 57 -13.09 -2.94 12.14
C PRO A 57 -14.56 -3.12 11.74
N ALA A 58 -15.26 -2.06 11.34
CA ALA A 58 -16.66 -2.16 10.89
C ALA A 58 -16.78 -2.95 9.58
N ARG A 59 -15.72 -2.94 8.75
CA ARG A 59 -15.65 -3.66 7.48
C ARG A 59 -15.14 -5.08 7.62
N GLN A 60 -14.42 -5.39 8.69
CA GLN A 60 -13.96 -6.75 9.01
C GLN A 60 -15.10 -7.72 9.33
N ALA A 61 -16.22 -7.20 9.85
CA ALA A 61 -17.41 -8.00 10.17
C ALA A 61 -18.35 -8.23 8.96
N LEU A 62 -18.05 -7.65 7.79
CA LEU A 62 -18.88 -7.79 6.61
C LEU A 62 -18.70 -9.18 5.98
N MET A 63 -19.82 -9.90 5.81
CA MET A 63 -19.84 -11.14 5.04
C MET A 63 -19.81 -10.82 3.54
N PRO A 64 -18.93 -11.46 2.74
CA PRO A 64 -18.95 -11.32 1.29
C PRO A 64 -20.31 -11.75 0.73
N VAL A 65 -20.91 -10.92 -0.14
CA VAL A 65 -22.18 -11.27 -0.80
C VAL A 65 -22.02 -12.44 -1.77
N THR A 66 -20.78 -12.63 -2.27
CA THR A 66 -20.38 -13.73 -3.14
C THR A 66 -19.11 -14.34 -2.56
N ALA A 67 -19.15 -15.63 -2.24
CA ALA A 67 -17.97 -16.40 -1.88
C ALA A 67 -17.51 -17.20 -3.12
N PHE A 68 -16.30 -16.96 -3.59
CA PHE A 68 -15.68 -17.84 -4.60
C PHE A 68 -15.10 -19.05 -3.86
N THR A 69 -15.76 -20.19 -3.97
CA THR A 69 -15.17 -21.47 -3.54
C THR A 69 -14.13 -21.87 -4.57
N HIS A 70 -12.87 -21.95 -4.16
CA HIS A 70 -11.83 -22.58 -4.98
C HIS A 70 -12.22 -24.05 -5.17
N ALA A 71 -12.25 -24.53 -6.41
CA ALA A 71 -12.42 -25.95 -6.65
C ALA A 71 -11.17 -26.65 -6.11
N HIS A 72 -11.28 -27.32 -4.96
CA HIS A 72 -10.27 -28.31 -4.60
C HIS A 72 -10.44 -29.47 -5.57
N GLU A 73 -9.35 -29.86 -6.25
CA GLU A 73 -9.32 -31.13 -6.97
C GLU A 73 -9.72 -32.23 -5.98
N LEU A 74 -10.78 -32.97 -6.32
CA LEU A 74 -11.13 -34.19 -5.60
C LEU A 74 -9.93 -35.15 -5.70
N PRO A 75 -9.52 -35.82 -4.61
CA PRO A 75 -8.51 -36.86 -4.71
C PRO A 75 -8.98 -37.89 -5.75
N GLU A 76 -8.14 -38.21 -6.74
CA GLU A 76 -8.44 -39.31 -7.65
C GLU A 76 -8.65 -40.60 -6.83
N GLU A 77 -9.88 -41.11 -6.81
CA GLU A 77 -10.17 -42.40 -6.21
C GLU A 77 -9.39 -43.48 -6.97
N GLY A 78 -8.69 -44.30 -6.19
CA GLY A 78 -7.64 -45.20 -6.65
C GLY A 78 -8.06 -46.14 -7.79
N ALA A 79 -7.11 -46.33 -8.70
CA ALA A 79 -7.10 -47.39 -9.71
C ALA A 79 -7.03 -48.79 -9.11
#